data_AF-A0A962QAN5-F1
#
_entry.id   AF-A0A962QAN5-F1
#
_cell.length_a   1.000
_cell.length_b   1.000
_cell.length_c   1.000
_cell.angle_alpha   90.00
_cell.angle_beta   90.00
_cell.angle_gamma   90.00
#
_symmetry.space_group_name_H-M   'P 1'
#
loop_
_entity.id
_entity.type
_entity.pdbx_description
1 polymer ?
#
loop_
_entity_poly.entity_id
_entity_poly.type
_entity_poly.pdbx_seq_one_letter_code
_entity_poly.pdbx_strand_id
1 'polypeptide(L)'
;TTEIGWQLGWETPVKLTVASALPIAVLYYLAILVAIFLVGKAIHWMAETYGAKPTLADCVKLAAFTATPLLLVGVVQFYPVLWVNFLAGLPALAYTVYLLYTGVPVIMNISQERGFLFSSAVLTFGLVSLVALLAGTVILWSLGFAPAFTH
;
A
#
# COMPACT_ATOMS: atom_id res chain seq x y z
N THR A 1 2.91 -12.18 -13.91
CA THR A 1 3.44 -11.24 -14.92
C THR A 1 4.47 -11.86 -15.85
N THR A 2 5.17 -12.94 -15.49
CA THR A 2 6.07 -13.66 -16.42
C THR A 2 5.31 -14.54 -17.42
N GLU A 3 4.31 -15.29 -16.94
CA GLU A 3 3.48 -16.17 -17.79
C GLU A 3 2.22 -15.45 -18.31
N ILE A 4 1.54 -14.74 -17.40
CA ILE A 4 0.34 -13.94 -17.67
C ILE A 4 0.73 -12.47 -17.55
N GLY A 5 0.67 -11.74 -18.66
CA GLY A 5 1.09 -10.34 -18.80
C GLY A 5 -0.06 -9.35 -18.70
N TRP A 6 0.26 -8.07 -18.55
CA TRP A 6 -0.72 -6.98 -18.53
C TRP A 6 -1.33 -6.78 -19.91
N GLN A 7 -2.66 -6.76 -20.00
CA GLN A 7 -3.39 -6.46 -21.22
C GLN A 7 -3.98 -5.04 -21.14
N LEU A 8 -3.53 -4.16 -22.04
CA LEU A 8 -4.08 -2.83 -22.25
C LEU A 8 -5.00 -2.89 -23.48
N GLY A 9 -6.31 -2.91 -23.24
CA GLY A 9 -7.30 -3.04 -24.32
C GLY A 9 -7.24 -4.40 -25.01
N TRP A 10 -7.01 -4.38 -26.33
CA TRP A 10 -7.01 -5.58 -27.18
C TRP A 10 -5.60 -5.99 -27.65
N GLU A 11 -4.55 -5.36 -27.12
CA GLU A 11 -3.17 -5.64 -27.50
C GLU A 11 -2.62 -6.92 -26.84
N THR A 12 -1.51 -7.41 -27.40
CA THR A 12 -0.80 -8.58 -26.85
C THR A 12 -0.32 -8.30 -25.42
N PRO A 13 -0.47 -9.27 -24.49
CA PRO A 13 -0.07 -9.07 -23.10
C PRO A 13 1.41 -8.73 -22.95
N VAL A 14 1.72 -7.65 -22.23
CA VAL A 14 3.09 -7.28 -21.88
C VAL A 14 3.58 -8.12 -20.70
N LYS A 15 4.66 -8.88 -20.91
CA LYS A 15 5.21 -9.83 -19.93
C LYS A 15 6.60 -9.43 -19.47
N LEU A 16 6.93 -9.81 -18.24
CA LEU A 16 8.27 -9.63 -17.66
C LEU A 16 9.14 -10.86 -17.90
N THR A 17 10.43 -10.65 -18.12
CA THR A 17 11.42 -11.73 -18.07
C THR A 17 11.50 -12.30 -16.66
N VAL A 18 11.64 -13.63 -16.53
CA VAL A 18 11.77 -14.30 -15.23
C VAL A 18 12.96 -13.76 -14.42
N ALA A 19 14.07 -13.46 -15.11
CA ALA A 19 15.28 -12.93 -14.50
C ALA A 19 15.07 -11.57 -13.81
N SER A 20 14.25 -10.68 -14.39
CA SER A 20 13.92 -9.38 -13.76
C SER A 20 12.80 -9.48 -12.73
N ALA A 21 11.88 -10.44 -12.89
CA ALA A 21 10.68 -10.54 -12.05
C ALA A 21 11.00 -10.91 -10.59
N LEU A 22 11.93 -11.84 -10.36
CA LEU A 22 12.28 -12.29 -9.00
C LEU A 22 12.86 -11.17 -8.12
N PRO A 23 13.92 -10.43 -8.52
CA PRO A 23 14.46 -9.35 -7.69
C PRO A 23 13.43 -8.24 -7.45
N ILE A 24 12.60 -7.90 -8.44
CA ILE A 24 11.52 -6.92 -8.29
C ILE A 24 10.49 -7.40 -7.26
N ALA A 25 10.09 -8.68 -7.29
CA ALA A 25 9.15 -9.23 -6.34
C ALA A 25 9.67 -9.18 -4.89
N VAL A 26 10.95 -9.52 -4.69
CA VAL A 26 11.61 -9.45 -3.36
C VAL A 26 11.66 -8.00 -2.87
N LEU A 27 12.12 -7.07 -3.70
CA LEU A 27 12.18 -5.65 -3.36
C LEU A 27 10.79 -5.08 -3.03
N TYR A 28 9.77 -5.44 -3.81
CA TYR A 28 8.40 -5.00 -3.60
C TYR A 28 7.84 -5.52 -2.27
N TYR A 29 8.09 -6.79 -1.93
CA TYR A 29 7.67 -7.37 -0.66
C TYR A 29 8.33 -6.66 0.54
N LEU A 30 9.64 -6.43 0.47
CA LEU A 30 10.36 -5.69 1.52
C LEU A 30 9.85 -4.25 1.64
N ALA A 31 9.56 -3.59 0.51
CA ALA A 31 9.00 -2.24 0.50
C ALA A 31 7.64 -2.17 1.21
N ILE A 32 6.77 -3.17 1.03
CA ILE A 32 5.48 -3.25 1.73
C ILE A 32 5.70 -3.35 3.25
N LEU A 33 6.58 -4.23 3.71
CA LEU A 33 6.86 -4.41 5.13
C LEU A 33 7.41 -3.12 5.77
N VAL A 34 8.36 -2.47 5.07
CA VAL A 34 8.92 -1.20 5.49
C VAL A 34 7.84 -0.11 5.51
N ALA A 35 6.98 -0.03 4.49
CA ALA A 35 5.91 0.95 4.43
C ALA A 35 4.91 0.79 5.59
N ILE A 36 4.46 -0.44 5.90
CA ILE A 36 3.57 -0.72 7.02
C ILE A 36 4.22 -0.27 8.35
N PHE A 37 5.50 -0.59 8.54
CA PHE A 37 6.23 -0.19 9.74
C PHE A 37 6.39 1.32 9.86
N LEU A 38 6.76 2.01 8.77
CA LEU A 38 6.91 3.46 8.74
C LEU A 38 5.59 4.19 9.00
N VAL A 39 4.49 3.72 8.40
CA VAL A 39 3.15 4.25 8.69
C VAL A 39 2.79 4.00 10.15
N GLY A 40 3.05 2.81 10.70
CA GLY A 40 2.85 2.53 12.12
C GLY A 40 3.65 3.46 13.04
N LYS A 41 4.91 3.74 12.72
CA LYS A 41 5.72 4.72 13.47
C LYS A 41 5.17 6.13 13.35
N ALA A 42 4.70 6.53 12.17
CA ALA A 42 4.11 7.85 11.96
C ALA A 42 2.81 8.01 12.77
N ILE A 43 1.94 7.00 12.75
CA ILE A 43 0.74 6.95 13.59
C ILE A 43 1.11 7.08 15.07
N HIS A 44 2.11 6.32 15.54
CA HIS A 44 2.56 6.39 16.94
C HIS A 44 3.07 7.79 17.30
N TRP A 45 3.90 8.39 16.45
CA TRP A 45 4.41 9.74 16.64
C TRP A 45 3.29 10.79 16.68
N MET A 46 2.30 10.67 15.80
CA MET A 46 1.16 11.59 15.76
C MET A 46 0.19 11.40 16.92
N ALA A 47 0.11 10.19 17.50
CA ALA A 47 -0.84 9.88 18.57
C ALA A 47 -0.68 10.82 19.78
N GLU A 48 0.56 11.20 20.11
CA GLU A 48 0.85 12.15 21.18
C GLU A 48 0.18 13.52 20.95
N THR A 49 0.22 14.02 19.71
CA THR A 49 -0.42 15.29 19.29
C THR A 49 -1.95 15.26 19.45
N TYR A 50 -2.56 14.08 19.27
CA TYR A 50 -4.01 13.89 19.40
C TYR A 50 -4.44 13.44 20.80
N GLY A 51 -3.50 13.38 21.76
CA GLY A 51 -3.76 13.04 23.16
C GLY A 51 -4.00 11.54 23.41
N ALA A 52 -3.51 10.67 22.54
CA ALA A 52 -3.52 9.22 22.70
C ALA A 52 -2.12 8.71 23.08
N LYS A 53 -2.07 7.59 23.82
CA LYS A 53 -0.82 6.92 24.22
C LYS A 53 -0.82 5.44 23.84
N PRO A 54 -0.99 5.10 22.55
CA PRO A 54 -0.94 3.71 22.10
C PRO A 54 0.48 3.16 22.20
N THR A 55 0.62 1.84 22.21
CA THR A 55 1.94 1.24 21.99
C THR A 55 2.27 1.25 20.50
N LEU A 56 3.56 1.25 20.13
CA LEU A 56 3.97 1.13 18.73
C LEU A 56 3.38 -0.13 18.07
N ALA A 57 3.27 -1.21 18.83
CA ALA A 57 2.66 -2.45 18.34
C ALA A 57 1.20 -2.24 17.93
N ASP A 58 0.42 -1.45 18.66
CA ASP A 58 -0.98 -1.18 18.31
C ASP A 58 -1.10 -0.30 17.07
N CYS A 59 -0.18 0.66 16.88
CA CYS A 59 -0.11 1.47 15.67
C CYS A 59 0.26 0.65 14.43
N VAL A 60 1.22 -0.28 14.56
CA VAL A 60 1.62 -1.19 13.47
C VAL A 60 0.50 -2.18 13.16
N LYS A 61 -0.21 -2.72 14.17
CA LYS A 61 -1.40 -3.56 13.95
C LYS A 61 -2.47 -2.81 13.19
N LEU A 62 -2.76 -1.56 13.58
CA LEU A 62 -3.72 -0.71 12.87
C LEU A 62 -3.30 -0.50 11.41
N ALA A 63 -2.04 -0.15 11.15
CA ALA A 63 -1.52 0.04 9.79
C ALA A 63 -1.60 -1.24 8.94
N ALA A 64 -1.26 -2.39 9.51
CA ALA A 64 -1.35 -3.67 8.82
C ALA A 64 -2.80 -4.07 8.53
N PHE A 65 -3.70 -3.87 9.50
CA PHE A 65 -5.12 -4.18 9.36
C PHE A 65 -5.77 -3.29 8.31
N THR A 66 -5.46 -1.99 8.27
CA THR A 66 -5.98 -1.09 7.24
C THR A 66 -5.40 -1.40 5.86
N ALA A 67 -4.14 -1.83 5.76
CA ALA A 67 -3.55 -2.22 4.47
C ALA A 67 -4.08 -3.56 3.91
N THR A 68 -4.67 -4.41 4.74
CA THR A 68 -5.08 -5.77 4.38
C THR A 68 -5.97 -5.86 3.13
N PRO A 69 -7.03 -5.04 2.96
CA PRO A 69 -7.87 -5.11 1.76
C PRO A 69 -7.08 -4.86 0.47
N LEU A 70 -6.15 -3.90 0.48
CA LEU A 70 -5.27 -3.62 -0.66
C LEU A 70 -4.29 -4.76 -0.92
N LEU A 71 -3.75 -5.39 0.13
CA LEU A 71 -2.88 -6.56 -0.04
C LEU A 71 -3.64 -7.75 -0.64
N LEU A 72 -4.90 -7.96 -0.27
CA LEU A 72 -5.75 -9.01 -0.84
C LEU A 72 -6.05 -8.79 -2.32
N VAL A 73 -6.14 -7.54 -2.78
CA VAL A 73 -6.23 -7.22 -4.22
C VAL A 73 -5.01 -7.75 -4.99
N GLY A 74 -3.88 -7.98 -4.33
CA GLY A 74 -2.72 -8.66 -4.92
C GLY A 74 -3.04 -10.01 -5.56
N VAL A 75 -4.06 -10.73 -5.07
CA VAL A 75 -4.53 -11.99 -5.69
C VAL A 75 -5.13 -11.74 -7.08
N VAL A 76 -5.79 -10.61 -7.29
CA VAL A 76 -6.38 -10.24 -8.60
C VAL A 76 -5.27 -10.03 -9.65
N GLN A 77 -4.06 -9.68 -9.23
CA GLN A 77 -2.93 -9.52 -10.14
C GLN A 77 -2.41 -10.82 -10.76
N PHE A 78 -2.90 -12.00 -10.34
CA PHE A 78 -2.68 -13.23 -11.10
C PHE A 78 -3.38 -13.19 -12.48
N TYR A 79 -4.45 -12.41 -12.61
CA TYR A 79 -5.12 -12.14 -13.88
C TYR A 79 -5.16 -10.62 -14.13
N PRO A 80 -4.03 -10.02 -14.58
CA PRO A 80 -3.80 -8.59 -14.61
C PRO A 80 -4.52 -7.89 -15.78
N VAL A 81 -5.85 -8.00 -15.80
CA VAL A 81 -6.73 -7.25 -16.70
C VAL A 81 -7.09 -5.92 -16.07
N LEU A 82 -6.89 -4.83 -16.81
CA LEU A 82 -7.05 -3.46 -16.31
C LEU A 82 -8.39 -3.24 -15.59
N TRP A 83 -9.50 -3.63 -16.23
CA TRP A 83 -10.85 -3.43 -15.68
C TRP A 83 -11.11 -4.25 -14.42
N VAL A 84 -10.62 -5.49 -14.36
CA VAL A 84 -10.78 -6.36 -13.18
C VAL A 84 -10.00 -5.77 -12.00
N ASN A 85 -8.77 -5.32 -12.22
CA ASN A 85 -7.97 -4.65 -11.21
C ASN A 85 -8.63 -3.35 -10.72
N PHE A 86 -9.23 -2.57 -11.62
CA PHE A 86 -9.91 -1.33 -11.25
C PHE A 86 -11.16 -1.61 -10.40
N LEU A 87 -11.98 -2.57 -10.82
CA LEU A 87 -13.20 -2.96 -10.11
C LEU A 87 -12.94 -3.63 -8.76
N ALA A 88 -11.79 -4.28 -8.57
CA ALA A 88 -11.38 -4.83 -7.28
C ALA A 88 -10.64 -3.79 -6.41
N GLY A 89 -9.77 -3.00 -7.03
CA GLY A 89 -8.90 -2.04 -6.36
C GLY A 89 -9.64 -0.85 -5.76
N LEU A 90 -10.62 -0.28 -6.48
CA LEU A 90 -11.38 0.86 -5.97
C LEU A 90 -12.20 0.54 -4.71
N PRO A 91 -13.00 -0.55 -4.66
CA PRO A 91 -13.69 -0.95 -3.43
C PRO A 91 -12.73 -1.26 -2.29
N ALA A 92 -11.61 -1.94 -2.56
CA ALA A 92 -10.60 -2.23 -1.54
C ALA A 92 -9.95 -0.97 -0.99
N LEU A 93 -9.67 0.01 -1.83
CA LEU A 93 -9.15 1.33 -1.42
C LEU A 93 -10.18 2.07 -0.57
N ALA A 94 -11.44 2.14 -1.01
CA ALA A 94 -12.52 2.76 -0.25
C ALA A 94 -12.70 2.08 1.12
N TYR A 95 -12.64 0.74 1.16
CA TYR A 95 -12.74 -0.03 2.40
C TYR A 95 -11.52 0.18 3.31
N THR A 96 -10.31 0.30 2.75
CA THR A 96 -9.09 0.64 3.51
C THR A 96 -9.22 1.99 4.21
N VAL A 97 -9.73 3.00 3.49
CA VAL A 97 -10.02 4.32 4.09
C VAL A 97 -11.08 4.18 5.19
N TYR A 98 -12.17 3.47 4.93
CA TYR A 98 -13.20 3.20 5.93
C TYR A 98 -12.64 2.53 7.21
N LEU A 99 -11.80 1.50 7.06
CA LEU A 99 -11.15 0.82 8.18
C LEU A 99 -10.22 1.75 8.96
N LEU A 100 -9.54 2.68 8.29
CA LEU A 100 -8.70 3.67 8.95
C LEU A 100 -9.55 4.61 9.83
N TYR A 101 -10.60 5.19 9.26
CA TYR A 101 -11.47 6.15 9.96
C TYR A 101 -12.25 5.52 11.12
N THR A 102 -12.59 4.24 11.01
CA THR A 102 -13.29 3.52 12.09
C THR A 102 -12.34 2.91 13.10
N GLY A 103 -11.17 2.43 12.67
CA GLY A 103 -10.18 1.77 13.51
C GLY A 103 -9.38 2.72 14.40
N VAL A 104 -9.04 3.92 13.90
CA VAL A 104 -8.28 4.92 14.68
C VAL A 104 -8.99 5.30 15.99
N PRO A 105 -10.27 5.76 16.01
CA PRO A 105 -10.94 6.11 17.26
C PRO A 105 -10.99 4.96 18.28
N VAL A 106 -11.18 3.72 17.80
CA VAL A 106 -11.31 2.52 18.63
C VAL A 106 -9.98 2.13 19.26
N ILE A 107 -8.92 2.02 18.46
CA ILE A 107 -7.60 1.60 18.95
C ILE A 107 -6.95 2.69 19.80
N MET A 108 -7.15 3.96 19.44
CA MET A 108 -6.57 5.10 20.16
C MET A 108 -7.39 5.51 21.39
N ASN A 109 -8.60 4.97 21.56
CA ASN A 109 -9.54 5.33 22.63
C ASN A 109 -9.77 6.85 22.75
N ILE A 110 -10.10 7.49 21.63
CA ILE A 110 -10.37 8.93 21.54
C ILE A 110 -11.78 9.20 20.99
N SER A 111 -12.28 10.42 21.17
CA SER A 111 -13.57 10.83 20.60
C SER A 111 -13.56 10.76 19.08
N GLN A 112 -14.73 10.50 18.48
CA GLN A 112 -14.89 10.37 17.02
C GLN A 112 -14.41 11.61 16.26
N GLU A 113 -14.64 12.80 16.80
CA GLU A 113 -14.18 14.07 16.21
C GLU A 113 -12.65 14.16 16.14
N ARG A 114 -11.95 13.77 17.20
CA ARG A 114 -10.48 13.71 17.22
C ARG A 114 -9.96 12.58 16.33
N GLY A 115 -10.64 11.44 16.34
CA GLY A 115 -10.33 10.31 15.47
C GLY A 115 -10.46 10.63 13.99
N PHE A 116 -11.44 11.45 13.60
CA PHE A 116 -11.61 11.92 12.23
C PHE A 116 -10.43 12.80 11.79
N LEU A 117 -10.01 13.78 12.61
CA LEU A 117 -8.87 14.64 12.33
C LEU A 117 -7.56 13.83 12.26
N PHE A 118 -7.37 12.90 13.20
CA PHE A 118 -6.21 12.03 13.23
C PHE A 118 -6.16 11.12 12.00
N SER A 119 -7.26 10.44 11.66
CA SER A 119 -7.35 9.58 10.48
C SER A 119 -7.05 10.33 9.18
N SER A 120 -7.55 11.56 9.07
CA SER A 120 -7.29 12.43 7.91
C SER A 120 -5.80 12.77 7.78
N ALA A 121 -5.15 13.11 8.88
CA ALA A 121 -3.71 13.40 8.90
C ALA A 121 -2.87 12.14 8.58
N VAL A 122 -3.28 10.97 9.08
CA VAL A 122 -2.63 9.68 8.76
C VAL A 122 -2.80 9.35 7.28
N LEU A 123 -3.98 9.60 6.71
CA LEU A 123 -4.23 9.41 5.28
C LEU A 123 -3.33 10.31 4.43
N THR A 124 -3.18 11.59 4.81
CA THR A 124 -2.26 12.52 4.14
C THR A 124 -0.82 12.03 4.22
N PHE A 125 -0.36 11.59 5.40
CA PHE A 125 0.98 11.02 5.56
C PHE A 125 1.17 9.74 4.72
N GLY A 126 0.15 8.89 4.66
CA GLY A 126 0.13 7.69 3.83
C GLY A 126 0.26 8.01 2.34
N LEU A 127 -0.44 9.06 1.86
CA LEU A 127 -0.32 9.53 0.48
C LEU A 127 1.09 10.06 0.16
N VAL A 128 1.67 10.85 1.07
CA VAL A 128 3.07 11.34 0.91
C VAL A 128 4.04 10.16 0.89
N SER A 129 3.86 9.17 1.76
CA SER A 129 4.67 7.95 1.82
C SER A 129 4.58 7.14 0.52
N LEU A 130 3.37 7.03 -0.06
CA LEU A 130 3.15 6.39 -1.35
C LEU A 130 3.92 7.11 -2.45
N VAL A 131 3.83 8.45 -2.53
CA VAL A 131 4.56 9.24 -3.53
C VAL A 131 6.07 9.09 -3.36
N ALA A 132 6.57 9.11 -2.12
CA ALA A 132 7.99 8.88 -1.83
C ALA A 132 8.45 7.48 -2.28
N LEU A 133 7.62 6.45 -2.08
CA LEU A 133 7.89 5.09 -2.56
C LEU A 133 7.93 5.02 -4.09
N LEU A 134 7.01 5.71 -4.78
CA LEU A 134 7.01 5.79 -6.24
C LEU A 134 8.29 6.48 -6.76
N ALA A 135 8.70 7.58 -6.14
CA ALA A 135 9.95 8.25 -6.47
C ALA A 135 11.17 7.34 -6.23
N GLY A 136 11.20 6.63 -5.09
CA GLY A 136 12.25 5.64 -4.79
C GLY A 136 12.30 4.52 -5.82
N THR A 137 11.14 4.06 -6.31
CA THR A 137 11.05 3.06 -7.37
C THR A 137 11.67 3.55 -8.67
N VAL A 138 11.39 4.79 -9.08
CA VAL A 138 12.00 5.42 -10.27
C VAL A 138 13.53 5.53 -10.14
N ILE A 139 14.02 5.89 -8.95
CA ILE A 139 15.46 5.93 -8.67
C ILE A 139 16.07 4.53 -8.79
N LEU A 140 15.44 3.50 -8.22
CA LEU A 140 15.91 2.11 -8.32
C LEU A 140 15.97 1.62 -9.77
N TRP A 141 15.01 2.01 -10.61
CA TRP A 141 15.04 1.68 -12.03
C TRP A 141 16.24 2.31 -12.74
N SER A 142 16.61 3.53 -12.35
CA SER A 142 17.79 4.23 -12.88
C SER A 142 19.11 3.57 -12.44
N LEU A 143 19.11 2.79 -11.37
CA LEU A 143 20.25 2.00 -10.88
C LEU A 143 20.35 0.60 -11.51
N GLY A 144 19.49 0.27 -12.48
CA GLY A 144 19.54 -1.00 -13.22
C GLY A 144 18.56 -2.07 -12.73
N PHE A 145 17.69 -1.77 -11.77
CA PHE A 145 16.62 -2.67 -11.31
C PHE A 145 15.31 -2.48 -12.10
N ALA A 146 15.40 -1.95 -13.31
CA ALA A 146 14.23 -1.73 -14.15
C ALA A 146 13.63 -3.06 -14.63
N PRO A 147 12.30 -3.15 -14.79
CA PRO A 147 11.66 -4.31 -15.39
C PRO A 147 12.16 -4.54 -16.81
N ALA A 148 12.54 -5.79 -17.13
CA ALA A 148 12.88 -6.20 -18.48
C ALA A 148 11.71 -6.99 -19.07
N PHE A 149 11.24 -6.57 -20.24
CA PHE A 149 10.06 -7.13 -20.89
C PHE A 149 10.42 -8.16 -21.96
N THR A 150 9.55 -9.14 -22.17
CA THR A 150 9.63 -10.07 -23.31
C THR A 150 8.66 -9.61 -24.40
N HIS A 151 9.11 -9.62 -25.66
CA HIS A 151 8.25 -9.43 -26.83
C HIS A 151 7.51 -10.72 -27.18
#